data_AF-A0A7W1A854-F1
#
_entry.id   AF-A0A7W1A854-F1
#
_cell.length_a   1.000
_cell.length_b   1.000
_cell.length_c   1.000
_cell.angle_alpha   90.00
_cell.angle_beta   90.00
_cell.angle_gamma   90.00
#
_symmetry.space_group_name_H-M   'P 1'
#
loop_
_entity.id
_entity.type
_entity.pdbx_description
1 polymer ?
#
loop_
_entity_poly.entity_id
_entity_poly.type
_entity_poly.pdbx_seq_one_letter_code
_entity_poly.pdbx_strand_id
1 'polypeptide(L)'
;ALLEDSVATGVDGNQSDNSTANAGAAYVFTRSGAQGAPAWTQQAYLKASNTGVGDYFGVSVAVDGDTVVVGAYGESSVATGVGSNQSDNSASQAGAAYVFTRSGVAWTQQAYLKASNTGAEDYFGHGVAMDGDTVVVGAYGEDSAATGVGGNQADNSASRAGAAYVFTRSGATWSQQVYLKAANTGLFHTFGFSVAAAGDTVVVGARYEAGAAYGFTRSGGTWTQQAYLKAAHIGAGDNFGQSVAVSGDTVIVGSLYEDSAATGVNGVEDDNTMLDAGAVYGFTGVTPPALTEYLYLPLITVGPAGGARSAP
;
A
#
# COMPACT_ATOMS: atom_id res chain seq x y z
N ALA A 1 2.47 6.56 -16.83
CA ALA A 1 3.69 7.17 -17.39
C ALA A 1 4.09 8.31 -16.47
N LEU A 2 4.83 8.00 -15.40
CA LEU A 2 5.06 8.94 -14.29
C LEU A 2 6.03 10.09 -14.62
N LEU A 3 6.91 9.90 -15.62
CA LEU A 3 7.84 10.91 -16.12
C LEU A 3 7.32 11.60 -17.39
N GLU A 4 6.00 11.52 -17.63
CA GLU A 4 5.42 12.29 -18.73
C GLU A 4 5.43 13.77 -18.38
N ASP A 5 5.82 14.59 -19.34
CA ASP A 5 5.85 16.03 -19.20
C ASP A 5 4.58 16.59 -19.85
N SER A 6 3.81 17.46 -19.19
CA SER A 6 2.64 18.14 -19.79
C SER A 6 1.93 19.05 -18.78
N VAL A 7 1.44 20.23 -19.20
CA VAL A 7 0.53 21.06 -18.37
C VAL A 7 -0.93 20.62 -18.46
N ALA A 8 -1.26 19.59 -19.25
CA ALA A 8 -2.62 19.12 -19.37
C ALA A 8 -3.20 18.72 -17.99
N THR A 9 -4.49 18.97 -17.81
CA THR A 9 -5.21 18.63 -16.58
C THR A 9 -6.48 17.86 -16.91
N GLY A 10 -6.96 17.04 -15.97
CA GLY A 10 -8.21 16.31 -16.11
C GLY A 10 -8.14 15.17 -17.13
N VAL A 11 -9.08 15.14 -18.07
CA VAL A 11 -9.29 14.01 -18.99
C VAL A 11 -9.15 14.47 -20.43
N ASP A 12 -8.42 13.70 -21.23
CA ASP A 12 -8.23 13.86 -22.68
C ASP A 12 -7.68 15.24 -23.10
N GLY A 13 -6.80 15.80 -22.27
CA GLY A 13 -6.00 16.97 -22.62
C GLY A 13 -4.97 16.72 -23.73
N ASN A 14 -4.17 17.74 -24.04
CA ASN A 14 -3.16 17.63 -25.10
C ASN A 14 -2.00 16.71 -24.71
N GLN A 15 -1.96 15.51 -25.30
CA GLN A 15 -0.93 14.50 -25.05
C GLN A 15 0.43 14.80 -25.72
N SER A 16 0.50 15.78 -26.62
CA SER A 16 1.75 16.17 -27.27
C SER A 16 2.46 17.31 -26.55
N ASP A 17 1.85 17.86 -25.51
CA ASP A 17 2.47 18.86 -24.66
C ASP A 17 3.59 18.21 -23.84
N ASN A 18 4.70 18.91 -23.65
CA ASN A 18 5.87 18.48 -22.88
C ASN A 18 6.42 19.64 -22.01
N SER A 19 5.56 20.56 -21.55
CA SER A 19 5.98 21.82 -20.92
C SER A 19 6.13 21.79 -19.40
N THR A 20 5.65 20.75 -18.70
CA THR A 20 5.80 20.60 -17.24
C THR A 20 6.46 19.28 -16.91
N ALA A 21 7.70 19.36 -16.44
CA ALA A 21 8.53 18.18 -16.22
C ALA A 21 7.96 17.24 -15.16
N ASN A 22 7.97 15.93 -15.43
CA ASN A 22 7.60 14.86 -14.50
C ASN A 22 6.22 15.05 -13.84
N ALA A 23 5.31 15.71 -14.53
CA ALA A 23 3.91 15.87 -14.11
C ALA A 23 3.20 14.51 -14.04
N GLY A 24 3.52 13.65 -14.99
CA GLY A 24 3.00 12.29 -15.10
C GLY A 24 1.59 12.22 -15.69
N ALA A 25 1.24 11.04 -16.20
CA ALA A 25 -0.05 10.73 -16.82
C ALA A 25 -0.44 9.25 -16.63
N ALA A 26 -1.74 8.95 -16.71
CA ALA A 26 -2.26 7.60 -16.83
C ALA A 26 -3.04 7.42 -18.14
N TYR A 27 -2.95 6.24 -18.74
CA TYR A 27 -3.57 5.93 -20.03
C TYR A 27 -4.52 4.75 -19.84
N VAL A 28 -5.76 4.91 -20.31
CA VAL A 28 -6.78 3.86 -20.23
C VAL A 28 -6.92 3.20 -21.60
N PHE A 29 -6.70 1.90 -21.66
CA PHE A 29 -6.93 1.09 -22.85
C PHE A 29 -8.12 0.15 -22.61
N THR A 30 -9.00 0.05 -23.59
CA THR A 30 -10.11 -0.90 -23.57
C THR A 30 -9.89 -2.00 -24.59
N ARG A 31 -10.25 -3.23 -24.20
CA ARG A 31 -10.22 -4.39 -25.08
C ARG A 31 -11.61 -4.61 -25.66
N SER A 32 -11.68 -4.71 -26.98
CA SER A 32 -12.87 -5.11 -27.74
C SER A 32 -12.53 -6.28 -28.68
N GLY A 33 -13.54 -6.79 -29.39
CA GLY A 33 -13.36 -7.91 -30.33
C GLY A 33 -13.49 -9.30 -29.69
N ALA A 34 -13.47 -10.34 -30.53
CA ALA A 34 -13.60 -11.72 -30.09
C ALA A 34 -12.34 -12.20 -29.35
N GLN A 35 -12.47 -13.22 -28.49
CA GLN A 35 -11.36 -13.75 -27.68
C GLN A 35 -10.13 -14.17 -28.51
N GLY A 36 -10.30 -14.54 -29.79
CA GLY A 36 -9.20 -14.91 -30.70
C GLY A 36 -8.61 -13.76 -31.54
N ALA A 37 -9.18 -12.55 -31.46
CA ALA A 37 -8.69 -11.36 -32.17
C ALA A 37 -9.03 -10.09 -31.37
N PRO A 38 -8.47 -9.93 -30.16
CA PRO A 38 -8.73 -8.74 -29.34
C PRO A 38 -8.12 -7.50 -29.98
N ALA A 39 -8.88 -6.42 -30.02
CA ALA A 39 -8.43 -5.10 -30.40
C ALA A 39 -8.33 -4.21 -29.15
N TRP A 40 -7.15 -3.64 -28.92
CA TRP A 40 -6.92 -2.67 -27.86
C TRP A 40 -6.95 -1.26 -28.43
N THR A 41 -7.72 -0.39 -27.80
CA THR A 41 -7.82 1.03 -28.17
C THR A 41 -7.66 1.89 -26.95
N GLN A 42 -6.86 2.95 -27.05
CA GLN A 42 -6.81 3.99 -26.03
C GLN A 42 -8.19 4.64 -25.95
N GLN A 43 -8.81 4.57 -24.77
CA GLN A 43 -10.09 5.19 -24.48
C GLN A 43 -9.92 6.54 -23.80
N ALA A 44 -8.89 6.71 -22.96
CA ALA A 44 -8.65 7.98 -22.29
C ALA A 44 -7.18 8.23 -21.97
N TYR A 45 -6.86 9.51 -21.80
CA TYR A 45 -5.65 10.04 -21.18
C TYR A 45 -6.06 10.82 -19.92
N LEU A 46 -5.51 10.43 -18.78
CA LEU A 46 -5.85 10.97 -17.47
C LEU A 46 -4.66 11.74 -16.91
N LYS A 47 -4.96 12.92 -16.35
CA LYS A 47 -4.04 13.82 -15.66
C LYS A 47 -4.61 14.23 -14.32
N ALA A 48 -3.74 14.61 -13.39
CA ALA A 48 -4.16 15.34 -12.20
C ALA A 48 -4.96 16.58 -12.62
N SER A 49 -5.92 16.98 -11.80
CA SER A 49 -6.67 18.23 -11.97
C SER A 49 -5.84 19.46 -11.64
N ASN A 50 -4.79 19.28 -10.85
CA ASN A 50 -3.85 20.29 -10.36
C ASN A 50 -2.41 19.95 -10.76
N THR A 51 -2.19 19.54 -12.01
CA THR A 51 -0.88 19.14 -12.55
C THR A 51 0.25 20.10 -12.17
N GLY A 52 1.28 19.59 -11.49
CA GLY A 52 2.49 20.30 -11.09
C GLY A 52 3.77 19.58 -11.52
N VAL A 53 4.89 20.30 -11.45
CA VAL A 53 6.23 19.76 -11.75
C VAL A 53 6.60 18.73 -10.70
N GLY A 54 6.97 17.52 -11.14
CA GLY A 54 7.43 16.46 -10.24
C GLY A 54 6.32 15.89 -9.34
N ASP A 55 5.05 16.01 -9.73
CA ASP A 55 3.96 15.33 -9.02
C ASP A 55 3.97 13.81 -9.24
N TYR A 56 4.60 13.36 -10.34
CA TYR A 56 4.73 11.95 -10.71
C TYR A 56 3.38 11.21 -10.79
N PHE A 57 2.34 11.88 -11.30
CA PHE A 57 1.03 11.26 -11.48
C PHE A 57 1.12 10.01 -12.37
N GLY A 58 0.50 8.92 -11.94
CA GLY A 58 0.62 7.64 -12.64
C GLY A 58 1.87 6.84 -12.26
N VAL A 59 2.49 7.15 -11.12
CA VAL A 59 3.47 6.28 -10.44
C VAL A 59 2.87 4.93 -10.07
N SER A 60 1.62 4.93 -9.64
CA SER A 60 0.84 3.74 -9.34
C SER A 60 -0.58 3.91 -9.87
N VAL A 61 -1.17 2.79 -10.31
CA VAL A 61 -2.53 2.74 -10.85
C VAL A 61 -3.23 1.49 -10.33
N ALA A 62 -4.51 1.62 -10.03
CA ALA A 62 -5.40 0.51 -9.71
C ALA A 62 -6.71 0.69 -10.48
N VAL A 63 -7.33 -0.43 -10.90
CA VAL A 63 -8.57 -0.41 -11.67
C VAL A 63 -9.49 -1.53 -11.21
N ASP A 64 -10.76 -1.21 -10.99
CA ASP A 64 -11.83 -2.17 -10.84
C ASP A 64 -13.11 -1.64 -11.50
N GLY A 65 -13.68 -2.45 -12.39
CA GLY A 65 -14.80 -2.10 -13.25
C GLY A 65 -14.60 -0.76 -13.98
N ASP A 66 -15.47 0.20 -13.67
CA ASP A 66 -15.50 1.55 -14.25
C ASP A 66 -14.74 2.59 -13.39
N THR A 67 -13.94 2.17 -12.41
CA THR A 67 -13.19 3.07 -11.52
C THR A 67 -11.69 2.85 -11.67
N VAL A 68 -10.94 3.94 -11.78
CA VAL A 68 -9.46 3.95 -11.80
C VAL A 68 -8.97 4.85 -10.68
N VAL A 69 -7.97 4.39 -9.93
CA VAL A 69 -7.23 5.19 -8.96
C VAL A 69 -5.82 5.41 -9.46
N VAL A 70 -5.34 6.65 -9.38
CA VAL A 70 -4.00 7.03 -9.81
C VAL A 70 -3.27 7.75 -8.70
N GLY A 71 -2.09 7.26 -8.33
CA GLY A 71 -1.22 7.90 -7.35
C GLY A 71 -0.34 9.01 -7.94
N ALA A 72 -0.01 10.00 -7.13
CA ALA A 72 0.92 11.09 -7.42
C ALA A 72 1.69 11.44 -6.13
N TYR A 73 2.73 10.66 -5.81
CA TYR A 73 3.43 10.80 -4.52
C TYR A 73 4.19 12.13 -4.38
N GLY A 74 4.50 12.79 -5.50
CA GLY A 74 5.21 14.07 -5.50
C GLY A 74 4.30 15.28 -5.33
N GLU A 75 2.98 15.08 -5.39
CA GLU A 75 2.01 16.17 -5.27
C GLU A 75 2.21 16.94 -3.96
N SER A 76 2.20 18.26 -4.06
CA SER A 76 2.45 19.12 -2.91
C SER A 76 1.15 19.75 -2.45
N SER A 77 0.79 19.64 -1.17
CA SER A 77 -0.41 20.27 -0.59
C SER A 77 -0.53 19.95 0.90
N VAL A 78 -0.96 20.91 1.73
CA VAL A 78 -1.39 20.66 3.13
C VAL A 78 -2.82 20.14 3.24
N ALA A 79 -3.53 19.97 2.11
CA ALA A 79 -4.90 19.46 2.11
C ALA A 79 -4.99 18.09 2.81
N THR A 80 -6.06 17.87 3.56
CA THR A 80 -6.33 16.60 4.26
C THR A 80 -7.66 16.00 3.83
N GLY A 81 -7.79 14.68 3.91
CA GLY A 81 -9.04 13.98 3.64
C GLY A 81 -9.46 13.98 2.16
N VAL A 82 -10.76 14.07 1.89
CA VAL A 82 -11.34 13.86 0.55
C VAL A 82 -11.90 15.15 -0.02
N GLY A 83 -11.52 15.49 -1.25
CA GLY A 83 -12.10 16.62 -2.00
C GLY A 83 -11.69 18.00 -1.48
N SER A 84 -10.59 18.08 -0.72
CA SER A 84 -10.03 19.33 -0.19
C SER A 84 -9.39 20.21 -1.28
N ASN A 85 -8.77 21.33 -0.88
CA ASN A 85 -8.23 22.30 -1.81
C ASN A 85 -7.05 21.75 -2.64
N GLN A 86 -7.31 21.44 -3.91
CA GLN A 86 -6.32 20.92 -4.86
C GLN A 86 -5.37 22.01 -5.41
N SER A 87 -5.65 23.31 -5.21
CA SER A 87 -4.76 24.36 -5.68
C SER A 87 -3.62 24.68 -4.70
N ASP A 88 -3.69 24.13 -3.49
CA ASP A 88 -2.64 24.31 -2.50
C ASP A 88 -1.37 23.56 -2.91
N ASN A 89 -0.22 24.17 -2.67
CA ASN A 89 1.10 23.59 -2.98
C ASN A 89 2.10 23.81 -1.82
N SER A 90 1.60 23.91 -0.59
CA SER A 90 2.38 24.44 0.54
C SER A 90 3.15 23.39 1.36
N ALA A 91 2.87 22.09 1.17
CA ALA A 91 3.65 20.99 1.76
C ALA A 91 4.23 20.10 0.66
N SER A 92 5.55 20.14 0.48
CA SER A 92 6.25 19.44 -0.59
C SER A 92 6.11 17.92 -0.47
N GLN A 93 5.80 17.25 -1.59
CA GLN A 93 5.81 15.77 -1.69
C GLN A 93 4.93 15.07 -0.63
N ALA A 94 3.88 15.77 -0.18
CA ALA A 94 2.90 15.20 0.73
C ALA A 94 2.10 14.08 0.06
N GLY A 95 1.94 14.18 -1.26
CA GLY A 95 1.40 13.18 -2.16
C GLY A 95 -0.13 13.13 -2.17
N ALA A 96 -0.70 12.61 -3.25
CA ALA A 96 -2.14 12.48 -3.45
C ALA A 96 -2.51 11.20 -4.22
N ALA A 97 -3.78 10.82 -4.15
CA ALA A 97 -4.37 9.85 -5.08
C ALA A 97 -5.67 10.40 -5.68
N TYR A 98 -5.93 10.07 -6.93
CA TYR A 98 -7.06 10.59 -7.69
C TYR A 98 -7.93 9.44 -8.19
N VAL A 99 -9.24 9.54 -7.93
CA VAL A 99 -10.22 8.56 -8.38
C VAL A 99 -10.92 9.10 -9.61
N PHE A 100 -10.92 8.32 -10.69
CA PHE A 100 -11.66 8.57 -11.92
C PHE A 100 -12.73 7.50 -12.11
N THR A 101 -13.89 7.91 -12.60
CA THR A 101 -14.99 6.99 -12.94
C THR A 101 -15.41 7.15 -14.38
N ARG A 102 -15.85 6.05 -14.99
CA ARG A 102 -16.36 6.00 -16.35
C ARG A 102 -17.88 5.91 -16.41
N SER A 103 -18.50 6.67 -17.29
CA SER A 103 -19.88 6.50 -17.73
C SER A 103 -19.93 6.38 -19.24
N GLY A 104 -20.18 5.16 -19.74
CA GLY A 104 -20.04 4.83 -21.16
C GLY A 104 -18.58 4.92 -21.61
N VAL A 105 -18.23 5.94 -22.40
CA VAL A 105 -16.84 6.22 -22.82
C VAL A 105 -16.23 7.43 -22.10
N ALA A 106 -17.04 8.20 -21.37
CA ALA A 106 -16.59 9.42 -20.72
C ALA A 106 -15.98 9.10 -19.36
N TRP A 107 -14.74 9.55 -19.15
CA TRP A 107 -14.06 9.51 -17.86
C TRP A 107 -14.15 10.87 -17.16
N THR A 108 -14.31 10.85 -15.84
CA THR A 108 -14.34 12.06 -15.00
C THR A 108 -13.62 11.81 -13.70
N GLN A 109 -12.87 12.79 -13.19
CA GLN A 109 -12.36 12.74 -11.82
C GLN A 109 -13.52 12.80 -10.83
N GLN A 110 -13.66 11.77 -9.98
CA GLN A 110 -14.67 11.67 -8.93
C GLN A 110 -14.12 12.16 -7.58
N ALA A 111 -12.85 11.92 -7.27
CA ALA A 111 -12.28 12.31 -5.98
C ALA A 111 -10.78 12.63 -6.06
N TYR A 112 -10.36 13.49 -5.13
CA TYR A 112 -8.98 13.75 -4.74
C TYR A 112 -8.82 13.29 -3.29
N LEU A 113 -7.93 12.34 -3.06
CA LEU A 113 -7.70 11.68 -1.79
C LEU A 113 -6.36 12.15 -1.22
N LYS A 114 -6.39 12.56 0.05
CA LYS A 114 -5.24 12.90 0.88
C LYS A 114 -5.32 12.13 2.19
N ALA A 115 -4.16 11.90 2.80
CA ALA A 115 -4.10 11.46 4.19
C ALA A 115 -4.89 12.45 5.09
N SER A 116 -5.45 11.98 6.19
CA SER A 116 -6.08 12.89 7.17
C SER A 116 -5.06 13.67 8.02
N ASN A 117 -3.80 13.26 8.01
CA ASN A 117 -2.68 13.82 8.75
C ASN A 117 -1.51 14.19 7.82
N THR A 118 -1.82 14.74 6.64
CA THR A 118 -0.85 15.16 5.62
C THR A 118 0.37 15.89 6.18
N GLY A 119 1.55 15.31 5.98
CA GLY A 119 2.87 15.89 6.21
C GLY A 119 3.68 16.04 4.92
N ALA A 120 4.69 16.91 4.95
CA ALA A 120 5.65 17.01 3.85
C ALA A 120 6.52 15.75 3.80
N GLU A 121 6.88 15.29 2.60
CA GLU A 121 7.63 14.04 2.37
C GLU A 121 6.94 12.76 2.86
N ASP A 122 5.62 12.77 3.10
CA ASP A 122 4.87 11.55 3.45
C ASP A 122 4.71 10.60 2.24
N TYR A 123 4.80 11.14 1.02
CA TYR A 123 4.72 10.38 -0.23
C TYR A 123 3.42 9.58 -0.39
N PHE A 124 2.30 10.13 0.08
CA PHE A 124 0.99 9.50 -0.08
C PHE A 124 0.65 9.28 -1.57
N GLY A 125 0.14 8.10 -1.92
CA GLY A 125 -0.12 7.77 -3.32
C GLY A 125 1.07 7.11 -4.02
N HIS A 126 2.15 6.78 -3.31
CA HIS A 126 3.21 5.95 -3.88
C HIS A 126 2.68 4.57 -4.30
N GLY A 127 2.00 3.88 -3.39
CA GLY A 127 1.26 2.66 -3.67
C GLY A 127 -0.24 2.91 -3.68
N VAL A 128 -0.96 2.41 -4.68
CA VAL A 128 -2.43 2.36 -4.70
C VAL A 128 -2.92 0.95 -5.03
N ALA A 129 -4.00 0.53 -4.37
CA ALA A 129 -4.74 -0.69 -4.69
C ALA A 129 -6.24 -0.44 -4.53
N MET A 130 -7.06 -1.20 -5.24
CA MET A 130 -8.51 -1.12 -5.11
C MET A 130 -9.19 -2.47 -5.31
N ASP A 131 -10.31 -2.65 -4.64
CA ASP A 131 -11.27 -3.73 -4.88
C ASP A 131 -12.68 -3.19 -4.58
N GLY A 132 -13.54 -3.14 -5.61
CA GLY A 132 -14.86 -2.54 -5.53
C GLY A 132 -14.84 -1.10 -5.02
N ASP A 133 -15.51 -0.91 -3.87
CA ASP A 133 -15.64 0.38 -3.19
C ASP A 133 -14.54 0.63 -2.15
N THR A 134 -13.48 -0.19 -2.09
CA THR A 134 -12.36 -0.03 -1.15
C THR A 134 -11.10 0.36 -1.91
N VAL A 135 -10.44 1.44 -1.46
CA VAL A 135 -9.16 1.92 -1.99
C VAL A 135 -8.14 1.95 -0.86
N VAL A 136 -6.95 1.44 -1.11
CA VAL A 136 -5.82 1.51 -0.19
C VAL A 136 -4.75 2.40 -0.80
N VAL A 137 -4.25 3.34 -0.01
CA VAL A 137 -3.19 4.24 -0.43
C VAL A 137 -2.05 4.19 0.57
N GLY A 138 -0.84 3.95 0.07
CA GLY A 138 0.38 3.93 0.86
C GLY A 138 1.05 5.31 0.94
N ALA A 139 1.63 5.61 2.10
CA ALA A 139 2.44 6.79 2.38
C ALA A 139 3.70 6.35 3.13
N TYR A 140 4.70 5.87 2.39
CA TYR A 140 5.87 5.23 2.98
C TYR A 140 6.78 6.19 3.76
N GLY A 141 6.63 7.49 3.52
CA GLY A 141 7.39 8.54 4.20
C GLY A 141 6.76 9.01 5.51
N GLU A 142 5.53 8.57 5.82
CA GLU A 142 4.80 9.07 6.99
C GLU A 142 5.55 8.85 8.31
N ASP A 143 5.60 9.91 9.11
CA ASP A 143 6.23 9.91 10.42
C ASP A 143 5.18 9.56 11.48
N SER A 144 5.38 8.48 12.27
CA SER A 144 4.56 8.18 13.44
C SER A 144 5.04 6.92 14.16
N ALA A 145 5.06 6.93 15.50
CA ALA A 145 5.31 5.73 16.31
C ALA A 145 4.01 4.94 16.60
N ALA A 146 2.87 5.37 16.06
CA ALA A 146 1.61 4.65 16.16
C ALA A 146 1.74 3.21 15.63
N THR A 147 1.01 2.28 16.23
CA THR A 147 1.04 0.85 15.87
C THR A 147 -0.35 0.32 15.54
N GLY A 148 -0.41 -0.71 14.70
CA GLY A 148 -1.63 -1.44 14.38
C GLY A 148 -2.70 -0.62 13.66
N VAL A 149 -3.96 -0.85 14.01
CA VAL A 149 -5.13 -0.30 13.32
C VAL A 149 -5.67 0.91 14.07
N GLY A 150 -5.79 2.05 13.40
CA GLY A 150 -6.44 3.26 13.95
C GLY A 150 -5.64 3.95 15.05
N GLY A 151 -4.31 3.85 15.01
CA GLY A 151 -3.42 4.55 15.95
C GLY A 151 -3.49 6.09 15.85
N ASN A 152 -2.75 6.77 16.73
CA ASN A 152 -2.74 8.23 16.79
C ASN A 152 -2.07 8.86 15.57
N GLN A 153 -2.88 9.39 14.65
CA GLN A 153 -2.41 10.02 13.42
C GLN A 153 -1.75 11.40 13.62
N ALA A 154 -1.87 12.01 14.80
CA ALA A 154 -1.18 13.26 15.11
C ALA A 154 0.27 13.05 15.60
N ASP A 155 0.65 11.80 15.86
CA ASP A 155 2.01 11.46 16.27
C ASP A 155 2.97 11.51 15.08
N ASN A 156 4.07 12.23 15.23
CA ASN A 156 5.16 12.36 14.25
C ASN A 156 6.53 11.97 14.86
N SER A 157 6.54 11.14 15.91
CA SER A 157 7.73 10.86 16.71
C SER A 157 8.68 9.79 16.13
N ALA A 158 8.28 9.08 15.07
CA ALA A 158 9.12 8.08 14.41
C ALA A 158 9.23 8.33 12.90
N SER A 159 10.40 8.79 12.47
CA SER A 159 10.65 9.18 11.09
C SER A 159 10.49 8.03 10.09
N ARG A 160 9.77 8.28 9.00
CA ARG A 160 9.57 7.40 7.84
C ARG A 160 9.18 5.97 8.23
N ALA A 161 8.43 5.85 9.31
CA ALA A 161 7.88 4.59 9.74
C ALA A 161 6.85 4.08 8.72
N GLY A 162 6.18 5.01 8.04
CA GLY A 162 5.25 4.78 6.95
C GLY A 162 3.85 4.35 7.41
N ALA A 163 2.86 4.58 6.57
CA ALA A 163 1.46 4.27 6.83
C ALA A 163 0.73 3.80 5.57
N ALA A 164 -0.43 3.16 5.76
CA ALA A 164 -1.41 2.95 4.70
C ALA A 164 -2.79 3.42 5.14
N TYR A 165 -3.58 3.92 4.21
CA TYR A 165 -4.89 4.52 4.46
C TYR A 165 -5.93 3.78 3.62
N VAL A 166 -7.00 3.33 4.26
CA VAL A 166 -8.12 2.69 3.59
C VAL A 166 -9.25 3.70 3.45
N PHE A 167 -9.71 3.90 2.22
CA PHE A 167 -10.86 4.71 1.87
C PHE A 167 -11.99 3.80 1.38
N THR A 168 -13.23 4.17 1.70
CA THR A 168 -14.42 3.47 1.22
C THR A 168 -15.35 4.43 0.50
N ARG A 169 -16.03 3.92 -0.53
CA ARG A 169 -17.07 4.64 -1.27
C ARG A 169 -18.47 4.25 -0.82
N SER A 170 -19.34 5.24 -0.66
CA SER A 170 -20.79 5.06 -0.52
C SER A 170 -21.49 5.97 -1.53
N GLY A 171 -22.02 5.39 -2.60
CA GLY A 171 -22.53 6.15 -3.74
C GLY A 171 -21.39 6.87 -4.47
N ALA A 172 -21.40 8.21 -4.48
CA ALA A 172 -20.31 9.02 -5.06
C ALA A 172 -19.34 9.56 -3.99
N THR A 173 -19.60 9.31 -2.71
CA THR A 173 -18.84 9.90 -1.60
C THR A 173 -17.75 8.92 -1.16
N TRP A 174 -16.51 9.38 -1.19
CA TRP A 174 -15.36 8.68 -0.59
C TRP A 174 -15.09 9.22 0.80
N SER A 175 -14.67 8.35 1.71
CA SER A 175 -14.23 8.73 3.06
C SER A 175 -13.11 7.80 3.53
N GLN A 176 -12.15 8.32 4.29
CA GLN A 176 -11.17 7.47 4.97
C GLN A 176 -11.87 6.62 6.03
N GLN A 177 -11.75 5.30 5.93
CA GLN A 177 -12.25 4.35 6.90
C GLN A 177 -11.22 4.09 8.01
N VAL A 178 -9.95 3.86 7.67
CA VAL A 178 -8.94 3.52 8.67
C VAL A 178 -7.52 3.91 8.26
N TYR A 179 -6.69 4.18 9.27
CA TYR A 179 -5.24 4.36 9.21
C TYR A 179 -4.57 3.08 9.70
N LEU A 180 -3.66 2.52 8.90
CA LEU A 180 -2.98 1.26 9.17
C LEU A 180 -1.49 1.50 9.40
N LYS A 181 -0.97 0.87 10.44
CA LYS A 181 0.45 0.80 10.81
C LYS A 181 0.84 -0.65 11.05
N ALA A 182 2.13 -0.93 10.95
CA ALA A 182 2.68 -2.18 11.44
C ALA A 182 2.41 -2.34 12.95
N ALA A 183 2.19 -3.56 13.45
CA ALA A 183 2.15 -3.81 14.90
C ALA A 183 3.52 -3.52 15.58
N ASN A 184 4.61 -3.66 14.82
CA ASN A 184 6.00 -3.42 15.21
C ASN A 184 6.58 -2.22 14.44
N THR A 185 5.89 -1.07 14.50
CA THR A 185 6.36 0.19 13.91
C THR A 185 7.78 0.53 14.38
N GLY A 186 8.62 0.96 13.45
CA GLY A 186 9.99 1.39 13.71
C GLY A 186 10.43 2.44 12.71
N LEU A 187 11.50 3.16 13.05
CA LEU A 187 12.09 4.21 12.21
C LEU A 187 12.47 3.63 10.85
N PHE A 188 12.18 4.38 9.79
CA PHE A 188 12.53 4.05 8.41
C PHE A 188 11.96 2.73 7.90
N HIS A 189 11.02 2.08 8.58
CA HIS A 189 10.45 0.81 8.09
C HIS A 189 9.74 0.96 6.73
N THR A 190 9.32 2.18 6.34
CA THR A 190 8.66 2.47 5.06
C THR A 190 7.40 1.64 4.82
N PHE A 191 6.62 1.38 5.87
CA PHE A 191 5.32 0.70 5.73
C PHE A 191 4.41 1.47 4.77
N GLY A 192 3.68 0.77 3.90
CA GLY A 192 2.89 1.44 2.85
C GLY A 192 3.68 1.71 1.57
N PHE A 193 4.89 1.16 1.44
CA PHE A 193 5.65 1.25 0.20
C PHE A 193 4.91 0.59 -0.97
N SER A 194 4.37 -0.60 -0.73
CA SER A 194 3.50 -1.33 -1.65
C SER A 194 2.21 -1.73 -0.94
N VAL A 195 1.11 -1.79 -1.69
CA VAL A 195 -0.21 -2.17 -1.17
C VAL A 195 -0.94 -3.05 -2.18
N ALA A 196 -1.75 -3.99 -1.68
CA ALA A 196 -2.65 -4.80 -2.49
C ALA A 196 -3.98 -5.02 -1.73
N ALA A 197 -5.07 -5.17 -2.46
CA ALA A 197 -6.40 -5.38 -1.89
C ALA A 197 -7.15 -6.46 -2.69
N ALA A 198 -7.87 -7.34 -1.98
CA ALA A 198 -8.79 -8.29 -2.56
C ALA A 198 -9.87 -8.65 -1.53
N GLY A 199 -11.14 -8.37 -1.85
CA GLY A 199 -12.25 -8.51 -0.92
C GLY A 199 -12.03 -7.70 0.36
N ASP A 200 -12.11 -8.40 1.48
CA ASP A 200 -11.86 -7.82 2.81
C ASP A 200 -10.40 -7.91 3.26
N THR A 201 -9.48 -8.32 2.39
CA THR A 201 -8.05 -8.44 2.69
C THR A 201 -7.24 -7.30 2.09
N VAL A 202 -6.38 -6.70 2.92
CA VAL A 202 -5.38 -5.72 2.50
C VAL A 202 -4.00 -6.22 2.88
N VAL A 203 -3.06 -6.17 1.96
CA VAL A 203 -1.63 -6.47 2.21
C VAL A 203 -0.84 -5.19 2.05
N VAL A 204 0.04 -4.91 3.01
CA VAL A 204 0.92 -3.75 2.98
C VAL A 204 2.37 -4.19 3.12
N GLY A 205 3.22 -3.76 2.19
CA GLY A 205 4.66 -4.00 2.23
C GLY A 205 5.43 -2.88 2.95
N ALA A 206 6.51 -3.28 3.62
CA ALA A 206 7.48 -2.40 4.26
C ALA A 206 8.87 -2.93 3.88
N ARG A 207 9.64 -2.19 3.08
CA ARG A 207 10.79 -2.76 2.37
C ARG A 207 12.15 -2.53 3.04
N TYR A 208 12.24 -1.64 4.02
CA TYR A 208 13.53 -1.23 4.56
C TYR A 208 14.16 -2.32 5.45
N GLU A 209 15.50 -2.28 5.59
CA GLU A 209 16.32 -3.37 6.12
C GLU A 209 16.03 -4.69 5.40
N ALA A 210 15.64 -5.74 6.12
CA ALA A 210 15.24 -6.99 5.50
C ALA A 210 13.80 -6.95 4.97
N GLY A 211 12.99 -6.00 5.41
CA GLY A 211 11.61 -5.85 4.99
C GLY A 211 10.63 -6.87 5.58
N ALA A 212 9.35 -6.65 5.29
CA ALA A 212 8.19 -7.46 5.70
C ALA A 212 6.95 -7.12 4.88
N ALA A 213 5.93 -7.98 4.94
CA ALA A 213 4.57 -7.65 4.52
C ALA A 213 3.57 -7.96 5.63
N TYR A 214 2.45 -7.23 5.64
CA TYR A 214 1.46 -7.27 6.72
C TYR A 214 0.08 -7.48 6.12
N GLY A 215 -0.62 -8.52 6.58
CA GLY A 215 -1.97 -8.83 6.15
C GLY A 215 -3.00 -8.29 7.14
N PHE A 216 -3.96 -7.52 6.65
CA PHE A 216 -5.09 -6.99 7.39
C PHE A 216 -6.40 -7.52 6.83
N THR A 217 -7.37 -7.80 7.69
CA THR A 217 -8.71 -8.24 7.28
C THR A 217 -9.80 -7.37 7.89
N ARG A 218 -10.86 -7.13 7.12
CA ARG A 218 -12.07 -6.44 7.55
C ARG A 218 -13.17 -7.44 7.89
N SER A 219 -13.82 -7.26 9.03
CA SER A 219 -15.04 -7.98 9.40
C SER A 219 -15.99 -7.06 10.14
N GLY A 220 -17.25 -6.94 9.67
CA GLY A 220 -18.23 -6.02 10.27
C GLY A 220 -17.79 -4.55 10.29
N GLY A 221 -16.93 -4.14 9.35
CA GLY A 221 -16.34 -2.79 9.31
C GLY A 221 -15.11 -2.59 10.20
N THR A 222 -14.73 -3.58 11.02
CA THR A 222 -13.53 -3.55 11.86
C THR A 222 -12.35 -4.17 11.12
N TRP A 223 -11.22 -3.45 11.08
CA TRP A 223 -9.97 -3.94 10.52
C TRP A 223 -9.08 -4.54 11.62
N THR A 224 -8.40 -5.63 11.29
CA THR A 224 -7.46 -6.31 12.20
C THR A 224 -6.21 -6.76 11.43
N GLN A 225 -5.02 -6.63 12.03
CA GLN A 225 -3.83 -7.26 11.47
C GLN A 225 -3.87 -8.77 11.78
N GLN A 226 -3.84 -9.60 10.74
CA GLN A 226 -3.90 -11.05 10.85
C GLN A 226 -2.56 -11.72 10.61
N ALA A 227 -1.68 -11.09 9.84
CA ALA A 227 -0.42 -11.69 9.45
C ALA A 227 0.75 -10.71 9.50
N TYR A 228 1.91 -11.26 9.88
CA TYR A 228 3.23 -10.71 9.66
C TYR A 228 3.99 -11.71 8.79
N LEU A 229 4.30 -11.31 7.56
CA LEU A 229 4.92 -12.14 6.55
C LEU A 229 6.37 -11.72 6.39
N LYS A 230 7.27 -12.68 6.60
CA LYS A 230 8.71 -12.51 6.45
C LYS A 230 9.31 -13.85 6.01
N ALA A 231 10.21 -13.83 5.04
CA ALA A 231 10.95 -15.02 4.66
C ALA A 231 11.93 -15.42 5.77
N ALA A 232 12.23 -16.72 5.90
CA ALA A 232 13.02 -17.24 7.01
C ALA A 232 14.48 -16.75 6.98
N HIS A 233 14.98 -16.45 5.77
CA HIS A 233 16.39 -16.19 5.48
C HIS A 233 16.64 -14.82 4.82
N ILE A 234 15.78 -13.86 5.11
CA ILE A 234 15.86 -12.53 4.49
C ILE A 234 16.97 -11.67 5.13
N GLY A 235 17.94 -11.29 4.30
CA GLY A 235 19.07 -10.42 4.62
C GLY A 235 18.67 -8.94 4.69
N ALA A 236 19.50 -8.13 5.34
CA ALA A 236 19.32 -6.69 5.32
C ALA A 236 19.71 -6.12 3.95
N GLY A 237 18.77 -5.42 3.30
CA GLY A 237 18.95 -4.89 1.94
C GLY A 237 18.11 -5.61 0.89
N ASP A 238 17.63 -6.80 1.18
CA ASP A 238 16.91 -7.67 0.22
C ASP A 238 15.59 -7.08 -0.26
N ASN A 239 15.05 -6.10 0.47
CA ASN A 239 13.83 -5.37 0.16
C ASN A 239 12.56 -6.23 0.08
N PHE A 240 12.38 -7.18 0.99
CA PHE A 240 11.13 -7.93 1.08
C PHE A 240 9.95 -7.00 1.33
N GLY A 241 8.85 -7.15 0.58
CA GLY A 241 7.73 -6.22 0.65
C GLY A 241 7.88 -5.01 -0.29
N GLN A 242 8.89 -5.01 -1.16
CA GLN A 242 9.02 -4.07 -2.27
C GLN A 242 7.78 -4.08 -3.17
N SER A 243 7.20 -5.25 -3.39
CA SER A 243 5.93 -5.44 -4.10
C SER A 243 5.10 -6.50 -3.39
N VAL A 244 3.78 -6.31 -3.40
CA VAL A 244 2.82 -7.27 -2.84
C VAL A 244 1.66 -7.45 -3.80
N ALA A 245 1.11 -8.66 -3.85
CA ALA A 245 -0.14 -8.97 -4.53
C ALA A 245 -0.96 -9.94 -3.68
N VAL A 246 -2.28 -9.86 -3.79
CA VAL A 246 -3.19 -10.75 -3.08
C VAL A 246 -4.31 -11.23 -4.01
N SER A 247 -4.66 -12.51 -3.91
CA SER A 247 -5.82 -13.09 -4.57
C SER A 247 -6.37 -14.24 -3.73
N GLY A 248 -7.61 -14.10 -3.25
CA GLY A 248 -8.18 -15.04 -2.28
C GLY A 248 -7.28 -15.15 -1.04
N ASP A 249 -6.93 -16.38 -0.67
CA ASP A 249 -6.04 -16.69 0.46
C ASP A 249 -4.54 -16.66 0.11
N THR A 250 -4.18 -16.30 -1.13
CA THR A 250 -2.78 -16.29 -1.58
C THR A 250 -2.23 -14.88 -1.55
N VAL A 251 -1.10 -14.71 -0.87
CA VAL A 251 -0.30 -13.47 -0.91
C VAL A 251 1.03 -13.77 -1.59
N ILE A 252 1.42 -12.89 -2.50
CA ILE A 252 2.73 -12.91 -3.14
C ILE A 252 3.50 -11.68 -2.66
N VAL A 253 4.75 -11.87 -2.26
CA VAL A 253 5.65 -10.80 -1.83
C VAL A 253 6.95 -10.87 -2.61
N GLY A 254 7.34 -9.75 -3.22
CA GLY A 254 8.62 -9.61 -3.92
C GLY A 254 9.72 -9.09 -3.01
N SER A 255 10.94 -9.55 -3.28
CA SER A 255 12.19 -9.11 -2.67
C SER A 255 13.18 -8.80 -3.79
N LEU A 256 13.45 -7.53 -4.08
CA LEU A 256 14.16 -7.15 -5.31
C LEU A 256 15.66 -7.48 -5.26
N TYR A 257 16.27 -7.44 -4.08
CA TYR A 257 17.72 -7.52 -3.89
C TYR A 257 18.11 -8.72 -3.05
N GLU A 258 17.27 -9.74 -3.03
CA GLU A 258 17.63 -10.98 -2.36
C GLU A 258 18.76 -11.68 -3.13
N ASP A 259 19.76 -12.19 -2.40
CA ASP A 259 21.05 -12.64 -2.95
C ASP A 259 21.06 -14.12 -3.37
N SER A 260 19.90 -14.77 -3.47
CA SER A 260 19.83 -16.22 -3.69
C SER A 260 20.03 -16.62 -5.15
N ALA A 261 20.98 -17.52 -5.38
CA ALA A 261 21.18 -18.21 -6.65
C ALA A 261 20.20 -19.36 -6.85
N ALA A 262 19.29 -19.60 -5.89
CA ALA A 262 18.29 -20.63 -6.00
C ALA A 262 17.38 -20.41 -7.22
N THR A 263 17.12 -21.49 -7.95
CA THR A 263 16.19 -21.48 -9.08
C THR A 263 15.01 -22.41 -8.79
N GLY A 264 13.84 -22.08 -9.33
CA GLY A 264 12.61 -22.88 -9.17
C GLY A 264 11.78 -22.49 -7.93
N VAL A 265 10.87 -23.39 -7.51
CA VAL A 265 9.98 -23.19 -6.37
C VAL A 265 10.56 -23.96 -5.17
N ASN A 266 10.64 -23.32 -4.00
CA ASN A 266 11.21 -23.89 -2.77
C ASN A 266 12.70 -24.28 -2.91
N GLY A 267 13.49 -23.44 -3.59
CA GLY A 267 14.95 -23.58 -3.61
C GLY A 267 15.59 -23.25 -2.26
N VAL A 268 16.92 -23.40 -2.16
CA VAL A 268 17.65 -23.10 -0.92
C VAL A 268 17.73 -21.59 -0.74
N GLU A 269 16.93 -21.04 0.18
CA GLU A 269 16.82 -19.59 0.40
C GLU A 269 18.18 -18.93 0.72
N ASP A 270 19.09 -19.61 1.41
CA ASP A 270 20.43 -19.12 1.80
C ASP A 270 21.54 -19.26 0.72
N ASP A 271 21.22 -19.60 -0.53
CA ASP A 271 22.25 -19.73 -1.59
C ASP A 271 22.77 -18.35 -2.04
N ASN A 272 23.49 -17.63 -1.19
CA ASN A 272 23.90 -16.24 -1.42
C ASN A 272 25.08 -16.08 -2.40
N THR A 273 25.14 -16.92 -3.43
CA THR A 273 26.22 -16.94 -4.41
C THR A 273 25.98 -16.01 -5.61
N MET A 274 24.78 -15.41 -5.74
CA MET A 274 24.47 -14.40 -6.75
C MET A 274 23.84 -13.15 -6.13
N LEU A 275 24.62 -12.08 -6.01
CA LEU A 275 24.16 -10.81 -5.45
C LEU A 275 22.98 -10.21 -6.25
N ASP A 276 21.99 -9.68 -5.53
CA ASP A 276 20.83 -8.95 -6.05
C ASP A 276 20.00 -9.71 -7.10
N ALA A 277 19.91 -11.04 -7.01
CA ALA A 277 19.17 -11.86 -7.96
C ALA A 277 17.64 -11.64 -7.87
N GLY A 278 17.16 -11.34 -6.67
CA GLY A 278 15.76 -11.12 -6.34
C GLY A 278 14.95 -12.41 -6.21
N ALA A 279 13.91 -12.36 -5.38
CA ALA A 279 13.05 -13.51 -5.05
C ALA A 279 11.57 -13.14 -4.96
N VAL A 280 10.71 -14.16 -5.06
CA VAL A 280 9.25 -14.05 -4.89
C VAL A 280 8.77 -15.13 -3.93
N TYR A 281 8.00 -14.72 -2.93
CA TYR A 281 7.53 -15.58 -1.85
C TYR A 281 6.00 -15.69 -1.87
N GLY A 282 5.49 -16.93 -1.79
CA GLY A 282 4.06 -17.22 -1.76
C GLY A 282 3.60 -17.67 -0.37
N PHE A 283 2.57 -17.03 0.16
CA PHE A 283 1.94 -17.37 1.44
C PHE A 283 0.50 -17.78 1.21
N THR A 284 0.04 -18.82 1.91
CA THR A 284 -1.36 -19.25 1.93
C THR A 284 -1.87 -19.26 3.36
N GLY A 285 -3.17 -19.03 3.56
CA GLY A 285 -3.78 -19.03 4.90
C GLY A 285 -3.69 -17.69 5.63
N VAL A 286 -3.78 -16.57 4.91
CA VAL A 286 -4.00 -15.23 5.49
C VAL A 286 -5.43 -15.03 6.04
N THR A 287 -6.27 -16.06 5.97
CA THR A 287 -7.55 -16.13 6.67
C THR A 287 -7.34 -16.52 8.14
N PRO A 288 -8.03 -15.86 9.10
CA PRO A 288 -7.91 -16.22 10.51
C PRO A 288 -8.27 -17.69 10.73
N PRO A 289 -7.51 -18.46 11.53
CA PRO A 289 -8.03 -19.72 12.02
C PRO A 289 -9.31 -19.43 12.81
N ALA A 290 -10.35 -20.26 12.64
CA ALA A 290 -11.51 -20.23 13.51
C ALA A 290 -11.01 -20.29 14.97
N LEU A 291 -11.48 -19.38 15.82
CA LEU A 291 -11.11 -19.34 17.23
C LEU A 291 -11.55 -20.64 17.90
N THR A 292 -10.65 -21.62 18.02
CA THR A 292 -10.74 -22.61 19.08
C THR A 292 -10.35 -21.90 20.37
N GLU A 293 -11.32 -21.70 21.27
CA GLU A 293 -11.08 -21.26 22.65
C GLU A 293 -9.92 -22.07 23.24
N TYR A 294 -8.81 -21.40 23.55
CA TYR A 294 -7.86 -21.96 24.49
C TYR A 294 -8.50 -21.87 25.89
N LEU A 295 -9.13 -22.97 26.31
CA LEU A 295 -9.51 -23.19 27.70
C LEU A 295 -8.28 -22.96 28.59
N TYR A 296 -8.35 -21.93 29.42
CA TYR A 296 -7.38 -21.67 30.49
C TYR A 296 -7.23 -22.92 31.37
N LEU A 297 -6.04 -23.51 31.40
CA LEU A 297 -5.66 -24.41 32.49
C LEU A 297 -5.33 -23.57 33.73
N PRO A 298 -5.83 -23.91 34.92
CA PRO A 298 -5.59 -23.12 36.11
C PRO A 298 -4.12 -23.23 36.57
N LEU A 299 -3.61 -22.11 37.04
CA LEU A 299 -2.26 -21.91 37.58
C LEU A 299 -2.00 -22.86 38.77
N ILE A 300 -1.11 -23.84 38.60
CA ILE A 300 -0.61 -24.63 39.74
C ILE A 300 0.34 -23.75 40.55
N THR A 301 -0.08 -23.37 41.76
CA THR A 301 0.75 -22.67 42.74
C THR A 301 1.66 -23.68 43.44
N VAL A 302 2.97 -23.57 43.28
CA VAL A 302 3.95 -24.34 44.05
C VAL A 302 4.29 -23.57 45.33
N GLY A 303 3.93 -24.14 46.49
CA GLY A 303 4.25 -23.58 47.81
C GLY A 303 5.74 -23.72 48.18
N PRO A 304 6.25 -22.94 49.15
CA PRO A 304 7.68 -22.88 49.45
C PRO A 304 8.18 -24.15 50.14
N ALA A 305 9.39 -24.56 49.76
CA ALA A 305 10.09 -25.71 50.30
C ALA A 305 10.31 -25.57 51.82
N GLY A 306 9.76 -26.51 52.59
CA GLY A 306 9.99 -26.64 54.03
C GLY A 306 11.42 -27.09 54.31
N GLY A 307 12.11 -26.37 55.19
CA GLY A 307 13.43 -26.72 55.69
C GLY A 307 13.41 -27.95 56.61
N ALA A 308 14.45 -28.77 56.52
CA ALA A 308 14.81 -29.76 57.52
C ALA A 308 16.20 -29.44 58.07
N ARG A 309 16.25 -29.34 59.40
CA ARG A 309 17.39 -29.03 60.26
C ARG A 309 18.36 -30.21 60.35
N SER A 310 19.65 -29.92 60.51
CA SER A 310 20.67 -30.86 60.96
C SER A 310 20.54 -31.18 62.47
N ALA A 311 20.99 -32.38 62.82
CA ALA A 311 20.91 -33.14 64.07
C ALA A 311 21.53 -32.47 65.33
N PRO A 312 21.26 -33.03 66.54
CA PRO A 312 21.98 -32.69 67.78
C PRO A 312 23.48 -33.05 67.72
#